data_AF-A0A7Y3BDF1-F1
#
_entry.id   AF-A0A7Y3BDF1-F1
#
_cell.length_a   1.000
_cell.length_b   1.000
_cell.length_c   1.000
_cell.angle_alpha   90.00
_cell.angle_beta   90.00
_cell.angle_gamma   90.00
#
_symmetry.space_group_name_H-M   'P 1'
#
loop_
_entity.id
_entity.type
_entity.pdbx_description
1 polymer ?
#
loop_
_entity_poly.entity_id
_entity_poly.type
_entity_poly.pdbx_seq_one_letter_code
_entity_poly.pdbx_strand_id
1 'polypeptide(L)'
;MDTVTLFICHFKAPYPDPAKARAIRTAEARAVRRIIEMRSPGPSRDRWILLGDFNEPASDKTVANSSLDVFRDGFAIDLFDRLQPDQDWTFEVPDTHVHSRPDRILVSQAIADDYPDVRPTIVRSGMKKVHSFANLARASDHALVFADFPGL
;
A
#
# COMPACT_ATOMS: atom_id res chain seq x y z
N MET A 1 22.59 15.47 5.50
CA MET A 1 21.20 15.05 5.75
C MET A 1 20.85 14.11 4.62
N ASP A 2 20.64 12.84 4.94
CA ASP A 2 20.29 11.85 3.92
C ASP A 2 18.85 12.11 3.48
N THR A 3 18.66 12.35 2.20
CA THR A 3 17.35 12.72 1.63
C THR A 3 16.52 11.45 1.40
N VAL A 4 15.26 11.47 1.82
CA VAL A 4 14.29 10.41 1.50
C VAL A 4 13.35 10.93 0.40
N THR A 5 13.17 10.15 -0.65
CA THR A 5 12.21 10.48 -1.71
C THR A 5 10.90 9.74 -1.48
N LEU A 6 9.77 10.46 -1.47
CA LEU A 6 8.44 9.88 -1.39
C LEU A 6 7.78 9.82 -2.77
N PHE A 7 7.27 8.65 -3.13
CA PHE A 7 6.41 8.42 -4.29
C PHE A 7 5.00 8.14 -3.76
N ILE A 8 4.11 9.12 -3.87
CA ILE A 8 2.75 9.02 -3.34
C ILE A 8 1.80 8.74 -4.50
N CYS A 9 1.09 7.62 -4.46
CA CYS A 9 0.28 7.17 -5.59
C CYS A 9 -1.12 6.76 -5.17
N HIS A 10 -2.07 6.94 -6.09
CA HIS A 10 -3.42 6.39 -6.02
C HIS A 10 -3.71 5.70 -7.37
N PHE A 11 -3.72 4.37 -7.40
CA PHE A 11 -3.88 3.58 -8.62
C PHE A 11 -5.35 3.34 -8.98
N LYS A 12 -5.60 2.92 -10.21
CA LYS A 12 -6.94 2.67 -10.75
C LYS A 12 -7.78 1.72 -9.88
N ALA A 13 -8.89 2.23 -9.35
CA ALA A 13 -9.91 1.46 -8.65
C ALA A 13 -10.45 0.26 -9.46
N PRO A 14 -10.88 -0.83 -8.79
CA PRO A 14 -11.30 -2.08 -9.44
C PRO A 14 -12.65 -1.99 -10.19
N TYR A 15 -13.48 -1.00 -9.90
CA TYR A 15 -14.80 -0.81 -10.52
C TYR A 15 -14.72 0.03 -11.80
N PRO A 16 -15.61 -0.18 -12.80
CA PRO A 16 -16.62 -1.25 -12.93
C PRO A 16 -16.09 -2.57 -13.51
N ASP A 17 -14.88 -2.57 -14.05
CA ASP A 17 -14.29 -3.72 -14.75
C ASP A 17 -12.96 -4.09 -14.08
N PRO A 18 -12.96 -5.09 -13.17
CA PRO A 18 -11.77 -5.48 -12.43
C PRO A 18 -10.63 -5.98 -13.32
N ALA A 19 -10.95 -6.60 -14.46
CA ALA A 19 -9.94 -7.14 -15.37
C ALA A 19 -9.22 -5.99 -16.10
N LYS A 20 -9.97 -5.03 -16.63
CA LYS A 20 -9.40 -3.81 -17.24
C LYS A 20 -8.66 -2.97 -16.20
N ALA A 21 -9.23 -2.81 -15.00
CA ALA A 21 -8.59 -2.09 -13.91
C ALA A 21 -7.25 -2.71 -13.54
N ARG A 22 -7.15 -4.05 -13.45
CA ARG A 22 -5.88 -4.74 -13.19
C ARG A 22 -4.83 -4.41 -14.26
N ALA A 23 -5.19 -4.47 -15.54
CA ALA A 23 -4.25 -4.15 -16.62
C ALA A 23 -3.73 -2.71 -16.54
N ILE A 24 -4.60 -1.76 -16.19
CA ILE A 24 -4.23 -0.35 -15.96
C ILE A 24 -3.30 -0.24 -14.75
N ARG A 25 -3.65 -0.84 -13.60
CA ARG A 25 -2.81 -0.81 -12.40
C ARG A 25 -1.43 -1.41 -12.63
N THR A 26 -1.32 -2.50 -13.40
CA THR A 26 0.00 -3.04 -13.74
C THR A 26 0.81 -2.07 -14.62
N ALA A 27 0.16 -1.32 -15.52
CA ALA A 27 0.84 -0.28 -16.29
C ALA A 27 1.28 0.91 -15.42
N GLU A 28 0.42 1.36 -14.50
CA GLU A 28 0.74 2.40 -13.50
C GLU A 28 1.92 1.97 -12.63
N ALA A 29 1.91 0.76 -12.10
CA ALA A 29 2.98 0.20 -11.27
C ALA A 29 4.32 0.14 -12.03
N ARG A 30 4.32 -0.31 -13.30
CA ARG A 30 5.51 -0.26 -14.16
C ARG A 30 6.03 1.15 -14.39
N ALA A 31 5.14 2.12 -14.61
CA ALA A 31 5.52 3.51 -14.79
C ALA A 31 6.16 4.09 -13.53
N VAL A 32 5.58 3.81 -12.35
CA VAL A 32 6.14 4.23 -11.06
C VAL A 32 7.52 3.60 -10.83
N ARG A 33 7.67 2.29 -11.06
CA ARG A 33 8.98 1.62 -10.99
C ARG A 33 10.02 2.31 -11.87
N ARG A 34 9.66 2.64 -13.11
CA ARG A 34 10.55 3.34 -14.03
C ARG A 34 10.94 4.73 -13.51
N ILE A 35 10.00 5.46 -12.89
CA ILE A 35 10.28 6.77 -12.28
C ILE A 35 11.25 6.62 -11.10
N ILE A 36 11.04 5.61 -10.24
CA ILE A 36 11.97 5.31 -9.13
C ILE A 36 13.37 5.04 -9.68
N GLU A 37 13.51 4.16 -10.67
CA GLU A 37 14.79 3.86 -11.31
C GLU A 37 15.48 5.09 -11.95
N MET A 38 14.71 6.08 -12.44
CA MET A 38 15.27 7.33 -12.96
C MET A 38 15.73 8.29 -11.86
N ARG A 39 15.05 8.27 -10.69
CA ARG A 39 15.31 9.19 -9.58
C ARG A 39 16.29 8.63 -8.55
N SER A 40 16.45 7.31 -8.54
CA SER A 40 17.30 6.55 -7.63
C SER A 40 18.24 5.66 -8.45
N PRO A 41 19.44 6.14 -8.83
CA PRO A 41 20.40 5.38 -9.63
C PRO A 41 20.84 4.04 -9.00
N GLY A 42 20.71 3.91 -7.68
CA GLY A 42 20.87 2.64 -6.97
C GLY A 42 19.62 2.33 -6.15
N PRO A 43 18.50 1.87 -6.74
CA PRO A 43 17.21 1.76 -6.04
C PRO A 43 17.24 0.94 -4.75
N SER A 44 18.12 -0.05 -4.62
CA SER A 44 18.27 -0.81 -3.37
C SER A 44 19.03 -0.04 -2.27
N ARG A 45 19.98 0.82 -2.64
CA ARG A 45 20.83 1.60 -1.72
C ARG A 45 20.27 2.99 -1.42
N ASP A 46 19.52 3.55 -2.36
CA ASP A 46 18.91 4.86 -2.23
C ASP A 46 17.70 4.80 -1.29
N ARG A 47 17.45 5.89 -0.58
CA ARG A 47 16.36 5.99 0.38
C ARG A 47 15.09 6.51 -0.28
N TRP A 48 14.11 5.64 -0.47
CA TRP A 48 12.80 6.01 -0.98
C TRP A 48 11.68 5.18 -0.37
N ILE A 49 10.48 5.77 -0.39
CA ILE A 49 9.23 5.14 0.07
C ILE A 49 8.18 5.36 -1.01
N LEU A 50 7.48 4.30 -1.41
CA LEU A 50 6.32 4.31 -2.28
C LEU A 50 5.08 3.98 -1.43
N LEU A 51 4.13 4.91 -1.34
CA LEU A 51 2.96 4.77 -0.47
C LEU A 51 1.68 5.33 -1.06
N GLY A 52 0.55 4.82 -0.56
CA GLY A 52 -0.80 5.29 -0.91
C GLY A 52 -1.77 4.15 -1.21
N ASP A 53 -2.85 4.48 -1.90
CA ASP A 53 -3.91 3.55 -2.28
C ASP A 53 -3.58 2.90 -3.64
N PHE A 54 -3.13 1.65 -3.63
CA PHE A 54 -2.83 0.93 -4.87
C PHE A 54 -4.02 0.16 -5.44
N ASN A 55 -5.19 0.26 -4.79
CA ASN A 55 -6.42 -0.41 -5.17
C ASN A 55 -6.24 -1.91 -5.43
N GLU A 56 -5.23 -2.51 -4.80
CA GLU A 56 -4.96 -3.94 -4.87
C GLU A 56 -5.93 -4.67 -3.94
N PRO A 57 -6.79 -5.56 -4.47
CA PRO A 57 -7.71 -6.30 -3.62
C PRO A 57 -6.93 -7.21 -2.67
N ALA A 58 -7.52 -7.54 -1.52
CA ALA A 58 -6.99 -8.62 -0.69
C ALA A 58 -6.83 -9.87 -1.56
N SER A 59 -5.59 -10.30 -1.69
CA SER A 59 -5.28 -11.57 -2.32
C SER A 59 -5.79 -12.66 -1.41
N ASP A 60 -6.79 -13.42 -1.83
CA ASP A 60 -6.71 -14.84 -1.56
C ASP A 60 -5.32 -15.26 -2.02
N LYS A 61 -4.54 -15.90 -1.15
CA LYS A 61 -3.13 -16.28 -1.39
C LYS A 61 -2.92 -17.18 -2.63
N THR A 62 -3.98 -17.43 -3.39
CA THR A 62 -4.11 -18.21 -4.61
C THR A 62 -4.15 -17.35 -5.88
N VAL A 63 -4.33 -16.03 -5.82
CA VAL A 63 -4.39 -15.17 -7.00
C VAL A 63 -2.99 -14.86 -7.51
N ALA A 64 -2.51 -15.68 -8.46
CA ALA A 64 -1.41 -15.28 -9.32
C ALA A 64 -1.77 -13.98 -10.07
N ASN A 65 -0.78 -13.09 -10.28
CA ASN A 65 -0.85 -11.84 -11.05
C ASN A 65 -1.32 -10.58 -10.30
N SER A 66 -0.69 -10.25 -9.17
CA SER A 66 -0.91 -8.96 -8.51
C SER A 66 -0.36 -7.81 -9.37
N SER A 67 -1.02 -6.66 -9.37
CA SER A 67 -0.48 -5.48 -10.06
C SER A 67 0.82 -4.97 -9.43
N LEU A 68 1.06 -5.32 -8.16
CA LEU A 68 2.25 -4.97 -7.39
C LEU A 68 3.41 -5.96 -7.58
N ASP A 69 3.23 -7.04 -8.34
CA ASP A 69 4.30 -8.02 -8.62
C ASP A 69 5.55 -7.37 -9.25
N VAL A 70 5.37 -6.22 -9.92
CA VAL A 70 6.46 -5.44 -10.50
C VAL A 70 7.45 -4.88 -9.48
N PHE A 71 7.07 -4.80 -8.20
CA PHE A 71 7.90 -4.31 -7.10
C PHE A 71 8.50 -5.45 -6.26
N ARG A 72 8.24 -6.72 -6.62
CA ARG A 72 8.83 -7.89 -5.94
C ARG A 72 10.28 -8.13 -6.37
N ASP A 73 10.80 -9.30 -6.01
CA ASP A 73 12.13 -9.80 -6.39
C ASP A 73 13.27 -8.85 -5.98
N GLY A 74 13.16 -8.31 -4.76
CA GLY A 74 14.19 -7.45 -4.15
C GLY A 74 14.15 -5.99 -4.60
N PHE A 75 13.12 -5.57 -5.35
CA PHE A 75 12.97 -4.15 -5.69
C PHE A 75 12.43 -3.31 -4.52
N ALA A 76 11.35 -3.75 -3.89
CA ALA A 76 10.75 -3.10 -2.72
C ALA A 76 10.41 -4.12 -1.63
N ILE A 77 10.35 -3.65 -0.38
CA ILE A 77 9.83 -4.39 0.77
C ILE A 77 8.48 -3.80 1.17
N ASP A 78 7.44 -4.64 1.25
CA ASP A 78 6.13 -4.23 1.75
C ASP A 78 6.12 -4.27 3.27
N LEU A 79 5.93 -3.11 3.92
CA LEU A 79 5.86 -3.06 5.37
C LEU A 79 4.62 -3.75 5.94
N PHE A 80 3.57 -3.94 5.13
CA PHE A 80 2.39 -4.69 5.54
C PHE A 80 2.68 -6.19 5.74
N ASP A 81 3.70 -6.74 5.06
CA ASP A 81 4.11 -8.14 5.25
C ASP A 81 4.68 -8.40 6.65
N ARG A 82 4.97 -7.33 7.42
CA ARG A 82 5.34 -7.44 8.83
C ARG A 82 4.12 -7.63 9.74
N LEU A 83 2.91 -7.27 9.32
CA LEU A 83 1.69 -7.36 10.12
C LEU A 83 1.12 -8.78 10.15
N GLN A 84 0.21 -9.04 11.11
CA GLN A 84 -0.56 -10.28 11.11
C GLN A 84 -1.61 -10.22 9.98
N PRO A 85 -1.86 -11.31 9.23
CA PRO A 85 -2.76 -11.31 8.07
C PRO A 85 -4.22 -10.90 8.31
N ASP A 86 -4.70 -10.91 9.56
CA ASP A 86 -6.04 -10.48 9.96
C ASP A 86 -6.09 -9.02 10.43
N GLN A 87 -4.92 -8.39 10.58
CA GLN A 87 -4.76 -7.03 11.08
C GLN A 87 -4.35 -6.03 10.00
N ASP A 88 -4.04 -6.48 8.78
CA ASP A 88 -3.44 -5.69 7.70
C ASP A 88 -4.46 -5.02 6.77
N TRP A 89 -5.76 -5.17 7.03
CA TRP A 89 -6.80 -4.60 6.17
C TRP A 89 -7.05 -3.11 6.42
N THR A 90 -7.34 -2.37 5.36
CA THR A 90 -7.54 -0.91 5.40
C THR A 90 -8.86 -0.48 4.78
N PHE A 91 -9.61 -1.41 4.19
CA PHE A 91 -10.90 -1.13 3.56
C PHE A 91 -11.86 -2.30 3.77
N GLU A 92 -13.15 -2.01 4.00
CA GLU A 92 -14.22 -3.02 3.99
C GLU A 92 -15.03 -2.85 2.70
N VAL A 93 -15.07 -3.89 1.87
CA VAL A 93 -15.83 -3.87 0.62
C VAL A 93 -17.32 -3.72 0.95
N PRO A 94 -18.01 -2.70 0.40
CA PRO A 94 -19.40 -2.42 0.71
C PRO A 94 -20.29 -3.65 0.58
N ASP A 95 -21.18 -3.85 1.55
CA ASP A 95 -22.21 -4.90 1.55
C ASP A 95 -21.71 -6.36 1.50
N THR A 96 -20.41 -6.60 1.68
CA THR A 96 -19.83 -7.97 1.56
C THR A 96 -19.04 -8.44 2.78
N HIS A 97 -18.76 -7.57 3.75
CA HIS A 97 -17.88 -7.84 4.89
C HIS A 97 -16.46 -8.30 4.53
N VAL A 98 -16.09 -8.21 3.25
CA VAL A 98 -14.76 -8.59 2.78
C VAL A 98 -13.79 -7.48 3.16
N HIS A 99 -12.82 -7.80 4.00
CA HIS A 99 -11.72 -6.92 4.31
C HIS A 99 -10.68 -6.96 3.18
N SER A 100 -10.36 -5.78 2.66
CA SER A 100 -9.35 -5.57 1.64
C SER A 100 -8.19 -4.75 2.17
N ARG A 101 -7.08 -4.83 1.44
CA ARG A 101 -5.84 -4.12 1.74
C ARG A 101 -5.42 -3.32 0.50
N PRO A 102 -6.11 -2.24 0.13
CA PRO A 102 -5.72 -1.40 -1.00
C PRO A 102 -4.54 -0.46 -0.68
N ASP A 103 -4.42 0.00 0.58
CA ASP A 103 -3.37 0.93 1.01
C ASP A 103 -2.06 0.20 1.35
N ARG A 104 -0.92 0.77 0.96
CA ARG A 104 0.41 0.18 1.16
C ARG A 104 1.49 1.18 1.48
N ILE A 105 2.55 0.67 2.11
CA ILE A 105 3.83 1.36 2.29
C ILE A 105 4.93 0.38 1.84
N LEU A 106 5.45 0.60 0.64
CA LEU A 106 6.58 -0.11 0.07
C LEU A 106 7.86 0.74 0.28
N VAL A 107 8.94 0.12 0.74
CA VAL A 107 10.19 0.83 1.02
C VAL A 107 11.36 0.24 0.23
N SER A 108 12.40 1.05 -0.01
CA SER A 108 13.67 0.55 -0.54
C SER A 108 14.36 -0.40 0.44
N GLN A 109 15.30 -1.22 -0.06
CA GLN A 109 16.07 -2.13 0.79
C GLN A 109 16.85 -1.37 1.88
N ALA A 110 17.48 -0.23 1.54
CA ALA A 110 18.17 0.61 2.51
C ALA A 110 17.26 1.06 3.66
N ILE A 111 16.05 1.53 3.36
CA ILE A 111 15.08 1.90 4.40
C ILE A 111 14.65 0.66 5.20
N ALA A 112 14.43 -0.49 4.56
CA ALA A 112 14.05 -1.71 5.25
C ALA A 112 15.14 -2.21 6.22
N ASP A 113 16.41 -2.10 5.84
CA ASP A 113 17.58 -2.53 6.62
C ASP A 113 17.86 -1.59 7.80
N ASP A 114 17.73 -0.28 7.58
CA ASP A 114 17.92 0.73 8.64
C ASP A 114 16.78 0.70 9.67
N TYR A 115 15.58 0.26 9.24
CA TYR A 115 14.35 0.23 10.04
C TYR A 115 13.69 -1.15 10.02
N PRO A 116 14.35 -2.21 10.54
CA PRO A 116 13.86 -3.58 10.43
C PRO A 116 12.59 -3.83 11.25
N ASP A 117 12.42 -3.07 12.34
CA ASP A 117 11.31 -3.24 13.28
C ASP A 117 10.09 -2.33 13.00
N VAL A 118 10.21 -1.39 12.05
CA VAL A 118 9.11 -0.47 11.72
C VAL A 118 7.93 -1.25 11.16
N ARG A 119 6.75 -1.02 11.74
CA ARG A 119 5.48 -1.64 11.35
C ARG A 119 4.45 -0.55 11.09
N PRO A 120 3.59 -0.70 10.07
CA PRO A 120 2.49 0.23 9.87
C PRO A 120 1.50 0.17 11.04
N THR A 121 0.97 1.32 11.41
CA THR A 121 -0.18 1.46 12.31
C THR A 121 -1.43 1.77 11.49
N ILE A 122 -2.52 1.05 11.78
CA ILE A 122 -3.80 1.19 11.07
C ILE A 122 -4.87 1.69 12.05
N VAL A 123 -5.40 2.88 11.80
CA VAL A 123 -6.43 3.53 12.64
C VAL A 123 -7.79 3.47 11.93
N ARG A 124 -8.70 2.67 12.48
CA ARG A 124 -10.03 2.40 11.91
C ARG A 124 -11.17 3.18 12.57
N SER A 125 -10.88 3.93 13.63
CA SER A 125 -11.90 4.68 14.39
C SER A 125 -12.57 5.79 13.56
N GLY A 126 -11.91 6.27 12.49
CA GLY A 126 -12.46 7.24 11.54
C GLY A 126 -13.21 6.64 10.34
N MET A 127 -13.27 5.31 10.22
CA MET A 127 -13.92 4.61 9.11
C MET A 127 -15.44 4.56 9.29
N LYS A 128 -16.17 4.57 8.17
CA LYS A 128 -17.59 4.22 8.15
C LYS A 128 -17.77 2.74 8.51
N LYS A 129 -18.36 2.44 9.67
CA LYS A 129 -18.88 1.08 9.95
C LYS A 129 -20.11 0.84 9.09
N VAL A 130 -20.14 -0.26 8.34
CA VAL A 130 -21.26 -0.63 7.44
C VAL A 130 -22.60 -0.74 8.19
N HIS A 131 -22.57 -0.94 9.52
CA HIS A 131 -23.76 -1.17 10.36
C HIS A 131 -24.06 -0.14 11.46
N SER A 132 -23.44 1.05 11.48
CA SER A 132 -23.78 2.06 12.50
C SER A 132 -24.76 3.11 11.97
N PHE A 133 -26.00 3.06 12.48
CA PHE A 133 -27.05 4.07 12.27
C PHE A 133 -26.77 5.41 12.98
N ALA A 134 -25.69 5.51 13.74
CA ALA A 134 -25.29 6.75 14.40
C ALA A 134 -24.45 7.63 13.44
N ASN A 135 -24.83 8.91 13.34
CA ASN A 135 -24.06 9.98 12.69
C ASN A 135 -22.78 10.31 13.49
N LEU A 136 -21.89 9.34 13.65
CA LEU A 136 -20.53 9.61 14.12
C LEU A 136 -19.78 10.34 13.01
N ALA A 137 -18.97 11.34 13.38
CA ALA A 137 -18.10 12.06 12.44
C ALA A 137 -17.21 11.06 11.69
N ARG A 138 -17.18 11.17 10.36
CA ARG A 138 -16.47 10.25 9.46
C ARG A 138 -15.34 10.99 8.77
N ALA A 139 -14.16 10.39 8.72
CA ALA A 139 -13.04 10.94 7.98
C ALA A 139 -12.92 10.32 6.57
N SER A 140 -13.11 9.00 6.46
CA SER A 140 -12.97 8.23 5.21
C SER A 140 -13.70 6.88 5.32
N ASP A 141 -13.86 6.18 4.20
CA ASP A 141 -14.19 4.75 4.13
C ASP A 141 -12.96 3.84 4.18
N HIS A 142 -11.76 4.39 4.00
CA HIS A 142 -10.48 3.73 4.26
C HIS A 142 -9.96 4.03 5.68
N ALA A 143 -9.19 3.10 6.24
CA ALA A 143 -8.44 3.32 7.46
C ALA A 143 -7.30 4.31 7.22
N LEU A 144 -6.96 5.12 8.24
CA LEU A 144 -5.70 5.84 8.22
C LEU A 144 -4.56 4.83 8.43
N VAL A 145 -3.54 4.92 7.58
CA VAL A 145 -2.31 4.14 7.68
C VAL A 145 -1.14 5.10 7.85
N PHE A 146 -0.26 4.82 8.81
CA PHE A 146 1.01 5.53 8.94
C PHE A 146 2.11 4.58 9.45
N ALA A 147 3.36 4.97 9.29
CA ALA A 147 4.50 4.28 9.88
C ALA A 147 5.50 5.33 10.38
N ASP A 148 5.97 5.15 11.61
CA ASP A 148 6.98 6.03 12.21
C ASP A 148 8.37 5.44 11.98
N PHE A 149 9.28 6.27 11.46
CA PHE A 149 10.69 5.92 11.24
C PHE A 149 11.55 6.76 12.19
N PRO A 150 11.96 6.23 13.35
CA PRO A 150 12.64 7.02 14.38
C PRO A 150 13.95 7.63 13.90
N GLY A 151 14.07 8.96 13.95
CA GLY A 151 15.28 9.67 13.55
C GLY A 151 15.54 9.74 12.04
N LEU A 152 14.54 9.39 11.22
CA LEU A 152 14.53 9.69 9.79
C LEU A 152 14.25 11.17 9.53
#